data_AF-A0A317TYY5-F1
#
_entry.id   AF-A0A317TYY5-F1
#
_cell.length_a   1.000
_cell.length_b   1.000
_cell.length_c   1.000
_cell.angle_alpha   90.00
_cell.angle_beta   90.00
_cell.angle_gamma   90.00
#
_symmetry.space_group_name_H-M   'P 1'
#
loop_
_entity.id
_entity.type
_entity.pdbx_description
1 polymer ?
#
loop_
_entity_poly.entity_id
_entity_poly.type
_entity_poly.pdbx_seq_one_letter_code
_entity_poly.pdbx_strand_id
1 'polypeptide(L)'
;MTAFRFSRDTRFNPIYLPEIKKQLSATGWTFKESVDLSEHFIHWYTILLDSFEQKREQVKQQFGQQAWDILYSGYKQLLLGLNTKKIGGIVVYASLNHT
;
A
#
# COMPACT_ATOMS: atom_id res chain seq x y z
N MET A 1 13.10 -15.75 -20.71
CA MET A 1 13.36 -15.13 -19.39
C MET A 1 13.33 -13.63 -19.57
N THR A 2 12.24 -12.97 -19.18
CA THR A 2 12.13 -11.51 -19.32
C THR A 2 12.44 -10.89 -17.96
N ALA A 3 13.57 -10.21 -17.86
CA ALA A 3 13.95 -9.48 -16.66
C ALA A 3 12.98 -8.30 -16.47
N PHE A 4 12.26 -8.30 -15.35
CA PHE A 4 11.36 -7.21 -14.99
C PHE A 4 12.18 -5.97 -14.62
N ARG A 5 12.02 -4.91 -15.42
CA ARG A 5 12.66 -3.62 -15.17
C ARG A 5 11.79 -2.85 -14.16
N PHE A 6 12.11 -2.99 -12.88
CA PHE A 6 11.56 -2.13 -11.83
C PHE A 6 11.98 -0.68 -12.11
N SER A 7 11.01 0.23 -12.28
CA SER A 7 11.29 1.67 -12.31
C SER A 7 11.78 2.10 -10.93
N ARG A 8 12.96 2.72 -10.89
CA ARG A 8 13.81 2.91 -9.71
C ARG A 8 13.39 4.02 -8.73
N ASP A 9 12.16 4.51 -8.72
CA ASP A 9 11.86 5.77 -7.99
C ASP A 9 10.58 5.84 -7.14
N THR A 10 10.01 4.71 -6.74
CA THR A 10 9.09 4.69 -5.59
C THR A 10 9.33 3.43 -4.75
N ARG A 11 9.61 3.58 -3.44
CA ARG A 11 9.69 2.45 -2.48
C ARG A 11 8.37 1.67 -2.34
N PHE A 12 7.33 2.12 -3.03
CA PHE A 12 6.02 1.49 -3.14
C PHE A 12 5.77 1.17 -4.62
N ASN A 13 5.61 -0.11 -4.94
CA ASN A 13 5.31 -0.61 -6.28
C ASN A 13 3.89 -1.19 -6.27
N PRO A 14 2.84 -0.40 -6.59
CA PRO A 14 1.48 -0.92 -6.61
C PRO A 14 1.37 -2.04 -7.65
N ILE A 15 0.76 -3.15 -7.25
CA ILE A 15 0.53 -4.29 -8.15
C ILE A 15 -0.87 -4.15 -8.73
N TYR A 16 -0.96 -4.18 -10.05
CA TYR A 16 -2.23 -4.11 -10.76
C TYR A 16 -2.99 -5.43 -10.60
N LEU A 17 -4.30 -5.35 -10.30
CA LEU A 17 -5.15 -6.53 -10.12
C LEU A 17 -5.08 -7.53 -11.29
N PRO A 18 -5.07 -7.11 -12.58
CA PRO A 18 -4.88 -8.05 -13.69
C PRO A 18 -3.57 -8.85 -13.61
N GLU A 19 -2.49 -8.24 -13.09
CA GLU A 19 -1.20 -8.91 -12.93
C GLU A 19 -1.24 -9.93 -11.79
N ILE A 20 -1.88 -9.58 -10.66
CA ILE A 20 -2.13 -10.55 -9.57
C ILE A 20 -2.94 -11.75 -10.08
N LYS A 21 -3.99 -11.54 -10.89
CA LYS A 21 -4.79 -12.63 -11.45
C LYS A 21 -3.95 -13.60 -12.29
N LYS A 22 -3.03 -13.07 -13.12
CA LYS A 22 -2.10 -13.89 -13.91
C LYS A 22 -1.12 -14.67 -13.03
N GLN A 23 -0.58 -14.04 -12.00
CA GLN A 23 0.36 -14.68 -11.07
C GLN A 23 -0.30 -15.80 -10.26
N LEU A 24 -1.55 -15.59 -9.81
CA LEU A 24 -2.35 -16.62 -9.15
C LEU A 24 -2.59 -17.81 -10.10
N SER A 25 -3.04 -17.57 -11.33
CA SER A 25 -3.30 -18.67 -12.26
C SER A 25 -2.05 -19.45 -12.63
N ALA A 26 -0.90 -18.77 -12.78
CA ALA A 26 0.39 -19.42 -13.06
C ALA A 26 0.88 -20.33 -11.92
N THR A 27 0.34 -20.18 -10.71
CA THR A 27 0.74 -20.95 -9.52
C THR A 27 -0.34 -21.94 -9.06
N GLY A 28 -1.36 -22.20 -9.90
CA GLY A 28 -2.44 -23.14 -9.60
C GLY A 28 -3.56 -22.57 -8.71
N TRP A 29 -3.52 -21.27 -8.42
CA TRP A 29 -4.57 -20.59 -7.67
C TRP A 29 -5.66 -20.05 -8.61
N THR A 30 -6.91 -20.20 -8.19
CA THR A 30 -8.07 -19.61 -8.85
C THR A 30 -8.50 -18.37 -8.09
N PHE A 31 -8.45 -17.20 -8.75
CA PHE A 31 -9.05 -15.97 -8.25
C PHE A 31 -10.56 -16.16 -8.04
N LYS A 32 -11.08 -15.72 -6.89
CA LYS A 32 -12.52 -15.75 -6.58
C LYS A 32 -13.11 -14.36 -6.69
N GLU A 33 -12.67 -13.46 -5.83
CA GLU A 33 -13.18 -12.10 -5.76
C GLU A 33 -12.14 -11.15 -5.17
N SER A 34 -12.43 -9.86 -5.25
CA SER A 34 -11.66 -8.82 -4.59
C SER A 34 -12.58 -7.80 -3.95
N VAL A 35 -12.23 -7.37 -2.74
CA VAL A 35 -12.94 -6.32 -2.01
C VAL A 35 -12.11 -5.05 -2.06
N ASP A 36 -12.73 -3.95 -2.50
CA ASP A 36 -12.12 -2.63 -2.46
C ASP A 36 -12.16 -2.06 -1.04
N LEU A 37 -11.00 -1.74 -0.50
CA LEU A 37 -10.79 -1.15 0.82
C LEU A 37 -10.23 0.28 0.73
N SER A 38 -10.23 0.91 -0.45
CA SER A 38 -9.61 2.23 -0.64
C SER A 38 -10.12 3.27 0.35
N GLU A 39 -11.44 3.33 0.59
CA GLU A 39 -12.05 4.23 1.58
C GLU A 39 -11.64 3.90 3.02
N HIS A 40 -11.48 2.61 3.35
CA HIS A 40 -10.99 2.19 4.66
C HIS A 40 -9.53 2.62 4.86
N PHE A 41 -8.69 2.49 3.84
CA PHE A 41 -7.31 2.98 3.89
C PHE A 41 -7.24 4.50 4.03
N ILE A 42 -8.09 5.25 3.31
CA ILE A 42 -8.18 6.72 3.47
C ILE A 42 -8.48 7.06 4.93
N HIS A 43 -9.49 6.41 5.51
CA HIS A 43 -9.88 6.61 6.90
C HIS A 43 -8.73 6.30 7.87
N TRP A 44 -8.09 5.13 7.74
CA TRP A 44 -7.01 4.71 8.64
C TRP A 44 -5.78 5.59 8.53
N TYR A 45 -5.37 6.00 7.32
CA TYR A 45 -4.23 6.90 7.16
C TYR A 45 -4.51 8.31 7.67
N THR A 46 -5.76 8.77 7.59
CA THR A 46 -6.17 10.04 8.20
C THR A 46 -6.00 9.99 9.72
N ILE A 47 -6.58 8.97 10.37
CA ILE A 47 -6.44 8.76 11.82
C ILE A 47 -4.97 8.63 12.24
N LEU A 48 -4.17 7.87 11.47
CA LEU A 48 -2.76 7.66 11.76
C LEU A 48 -1.98 8.98 11.74
N LEU A 49 -2.19 9.81 10.70
CA LEU A 49 -1.52 11.10 10.55
C LEU A 49 -1.93 12.08 11.65
N ASP A 50 -3.20 12.09 12.03
CA ASP A 50 -3.68 12.90 13.17
C ASP A 50 -3.00 12.47 14.47
N SER A 51 -2.86 11.16 14.69
CA SER A 51 -2.19 10.61 15.88
C SER A 51 -0.69 10.91 15.91
N PHE A 52 -0.02 10.95 14.75
CA PHE A 52 1.37 11.39 14.65
C PHE A 52 1.52 12.86 14.96
N GLU A 53 0.64 13.71 14.45
CA GLU A 53 0.69 15.15 14.72
C GLU A 53 0.55 15.47 16.20
N GLN A 54 -0.35 14.79 16.91
CA GLN A 54 -0.51 14.92 18.36
C GLN A 54 0.76 14.55 19.14
N LYS A 55 1.62 13.69 18.58
CA LYS A 55 2.84 13.18 19.20
C LYS A 55 4.12 13.71 18.56
N ARG A 56 4.02 14.72 17.69
CA ARG A 56 5.11 15.23 16.86
C ARG A 56 6.40 15.45 17.65
N GLU A 57 6.32 16.23 18.72
CA GLU A 57 7.50 16.61 19.49
C GLU A 57 8.12 15.42 20.23
N GLN A 58 7.31 14.48 20.72
CA GLN A 58 7.80 13.26 21.37
C GLN A 58 8.56 12.38 20.38
N VAL A 59 8.01 12.18 19.17
CA VAL A 59 8.65 11.37 18.13
C VAL A 59 9.95 12.03 17.65
N LYS A 60 9.96 13.36 17.46
CA LYS A 60 11.17 14.09 17.09
C LYS A 60 12.25 14.03 18.17
N GLN A 61 11.88 14.13 19.43
CA GLN A 61 12.83 14.01 20.55
C GLN A 61 13.44 12.61 20.63
N GLN A 62 12.63 11.57 20.42
CA GLN A 62 13.09 10.18 20.56
C GLN A 62 13.86 9.66 19.35
N PHE A 63 13.45 10.02 18.13
CA PHE A 63 13.96 9.44 16.89
C PHE A 63 14.65 10.45 15.97
N GLY A 64 14.58 11.74 16.30
CA GLY A 64 15.13 12.82 15.50
C GLY A 64 14.19 13.33 14.41
N GLN A 65 14.47 14.54 13.94
CA GLN A 65 13.70 15.24 12.91
C GLN A 65 13.66 14.47 11.59
N GLN A 66 14.78 13.86 11.17
CA GLN A 66 14.84 13.13 9.90
C GLN A 66 13.92 11.91 9.86
N ALA A 67 13.85 11.15 10.98
CA ALA A 67 12.96 9.99 11.07
C ALA A 67 11.49 10.42 11.01
N TRP A 68 11.15 11.50 11.71
CA TRP A 68 9.83 12.14 11.64
C TRP A 68 9.48 12.52 10.19
N ASP A 69 10.37 13.23 9.50
CA ASP A 69 10.10 13.74 8.15
C ASP A 69 9.88 12.61 7.14
N ILE A 70 10.71 11.56 7.17
CA ILE A 70 10.58 10.41 6.27
C ILE A 70 9.24 9.70 6.50
N LEU A 71 8.89 9.46 7.76
CA LEU A 71 7.72 8.69 8.14
C LEU A 71 6.43 9.49 7.85
N TYR A 72 6.36 10.74 8.31
CA TYR A 72 5.21 11.60 8.12
C TYR A 72 4.96 11.90 6.64
N SER A 73 6.01 12.26 5.88
CA SER A 73 5.87 12.53 4.44
C SER A 73 5.47 11.28 3.66
N GLY A 74 5.99 10.10 4.02
CA GLY A 74 5.63 8.83 3.39
C GLY A 74 4.13 8.52 3.52
N TYR A 75 3.57 8.60 4.73
CA TYR A 75 2.14 8.36 4.93
C TYR A 75 1.26 9.44 4.30
N LYS A 76 1.70 10.70 4.31
CA LYS A 76 0.99 11.79 3.62
C LYS A 76 0.93 11.57 2.10
N GLN A 77 2.01 11.05 1.50
CA GLN A 77 2.04 10.69 0.09
C GLN A 77 1.11 9.50 -0.23
N LEU A 78 1.04 8.49 0.65
CA LEU A 78 0.10 7.38 0.49
C LEU A 78 -1.35 7.87 0.54
N LEU A 79 -1.71 8.69 1.53
CA LEU A 79 -3.04 9.27 1.64
C LEU A 79 -3.39 10.14 0.42
N LEU A 80 -2.44 10.95 -0.07
CA LEU A 80 -2.64 11.72 -1.30
C LEU A 80 -2.88 10.81 -2.50
N GLY A 81 -2.11 9.72 -2.63
CA GLY A 81 -2.28 8.74 -3.70
C GLY A 81 -3.66 8.08 -3.68
N LEU A 82 -4.18 7.76 -2.49
CA LEU A 82 -5.51 7.20 -2.30
C LEU A 82 -6.61 8.21 -2.65
N ASN A 83 -6.52 9.44 -2.11
CA ASN A 83 -7.50 10.50 -2.36
C ASN A 83 -7.56 10.93 -3.83
N THR A 84 -6.43 10.87 -4.54
CA THR A 84 -6.36 11.15 -5.98
C THR A 84 -6.69 9.94 -6.84
N LYS A 85 -7.06 8.80 -6.24
CA LYS A 85 -7.34 7.53 -6.91
C LYS A 85 -6.19 7.00 -7.78
N LYS A 86 -4.97 7.48 -7.52
CA LYS A 86 -3.74 7.01 -8.18
C LYS A 86 -3.35 5.61 -7.68
N ILE A 87 -3.63 5.34 -6.41
CA ILE A 87 -3.48 4.03 -5.78
C ILE A 87 -4.78 3.70 -5.03
N GLY A 88 -5.00 2.42 -4.78
CA GLY A 88 -6.11 1.91 -3.98
C GLY A 88 -5.63 0.82 -3.02
N GLY A 89 -6.54 0.24 -2.26
CA GLY A 89 -6.27 -0.93 -1.45
C GLY A 89 -7.30 -2.01 -1.71
N ILE A 90 -6.86 -3.24 -1.92
CA ILE A 90 -7.76 -4.37 -2.17
C ILE A 90 -7.37 -5.57 -1.33
N VAL A 91 -8.35 -6.38 -0.95
CA VAL A 91 -8.14 -7.76 -0.49
C VAL A 91 -8.53 -8.69 -1.62
N VAL A 92 -7.68 -9.67 -1.92
CA VAL A 92 -7.93 -10.68 -2.95
C VAL A 92 -8.18 -12.03 -2.28
N TYR A 93 -9.31 -12.64 -2.62
CA TYR A 93 -9.65 -14.00 -2.21
C TYR A 93 -9.35 -14.95 -3.37
N ALA A 94 -8.61 -16.02 -3.07
CA ALA A 94 -8.25 -17.05 -4.03
C ALA A 94 -8.27 -18.43 -3.36
N SER A 95 -8.46 -19.49 -4.16
CA SER A 95 -8.36 -20.87 -3.70
C SER A 95 -7.33 -21.64 -4.51
N LEU A 96 -6.54 -22.49 -3.86
CA LEU A 96 -5.68 -23.43 -4.56
C LEU A 96 -6.55 -24.55 -5.14
N ASN A 97 -6.40 -24.85 -6.42
CA ASN A 97 -7.04 -26.03 -6.98
C ASN A 97 -6.22 -27.25 -6.53
N HIS A 98 -6.77 -28.06 -5.63
CA HIS A 98 -6.27 -29.41 -5.40
C HIS A 98 -6.77 -30.30 -6.56
N THR A 99 -6.06 -30.26 -7.68
CA THR A 99 -6.09 -31.37 -8.64
C THR A 99 -5.21 -32.50 -8.16
#